data_AF-A0A9X7IRK8-F1
#
_entry.id   AF-A0A9X7IRK8-F1
#
_cell.length_a   1.000
_cell.length_b   1.000
_cell.length_c   1.000
_cell.angle_alpha   90.00
_cell.angle_beta   90.00
_cell.angle_gamma   90.00
#
_symmetry.space_group_name_H-M   'P 1'
#
loop_
_entity.id
_entity.type
_entity.pdbx_description
1 polymer ?
#
loop_
_entity_poly.entity_id
_entity_poly.type
_entity_poly.pdbx_seq_one_letter_code
_entity_poly.pdbx_strand_id
1 'polypeptide(L)'
;MAAGFAPLASSPPAYADGGGRSVGADSWLFGDVGDPGAALSSVVDDPDFISHTTDFGLFTLTSAGDPDDDNYVAVVLQTALFTDILTSGTDPEDNLGFGAASIGVAGETVNTFIVPDNPDLDFTFSLPFTDPFAALFIDLIELGLV
;
A
#
# COMPACT_ATOMS: atom_id res chain seq x y z
N MET A 1 17.28 21.30 -24.93
CA MET A 1 16.11 20.77 -24.20
C MET A 1 16.47 20.77 -22.74
N ALA A 2 15.82 21.62 -21.95
CA ALA A 2 16.06 21.70 -20.51
C ALA A 2 15.13 20.69 -19.83
N ALA A 3 15.71 19.62 -19.28
CA ALA A 3 15.00 18.75 -18.34
C ALA A 3 14.85 19.55 -17.04
N GLY A 4 13.69 20.15 -16.84
CA GLY A 4 13.32 20.74 -15.55
C GLY A 4 13.08 19.59 -14.59
N PHE A 5 13.95 19.43 -13.60
CA PHE A 5 13.64 18.61 -12.44
C PHE A 5 12.42 19.24 -11.76
N ALA A 6 11.27 18.58 -11.86
CA ALA A 6 10.10 18.95 -11.09
C ALA A 6 10.47 18.83 -9.59
N PRO A 7 10.05 19.80 -8.75
CA PRO A 7 10.30 19.71 -7.31
C PRO A 7 9.58 18.48 -6.75
N LEU A 8 10.31 17.63 -6.02
CA LEU A 8 9.71 16.63 -5.16
C LEU A 8 8.86 17.34 -4.11
N ALA A 9 7.55 17.06 -4.08
CA ALA A 9 6.69 17.53 -3.01
C ALA A 9 6.84 16.58 -1.82
N SER A 10 7.30 17.11 -0.68
CA SER A 10 7.29 16.40 0.60
C SER A 10 6.05 16.81 1.37
N SER A 11 5.23 15.85 1.77
CA SER A 11 4.01 16.07 2.55
C SER A 11 4.06 15.26 3.84
N PRO A 12 3.26 15.60 4.86
CA PRO A 12 3.07 14.74 6.00
C PRO A 12 2.62 13.34 5.54
N PRO A 13 3.04 12.28 6.24
CA PRO A 13 2.63 10.92 5.96
C PRO A 13 1.11 10.80 6.03
N ALA A 14 0.55 9.96 5.15
CA ALA A 14 -0.85 9.59 5.23
C ALA A 14 -1.00 8.59 6.40
N TYR A 15 -1.48 9.07 7.56
CA TYR A 15 -1.54 8.26 8.78
C TYR A 15 -2.62 7.18 8.67
N ALA A 16 -2.24 5.93 8.90
CA ALA A 16 -3.17 4.85 9.21
C ALA A 16 -3.60 5.01 10.66
N ASP A 17 -4.89 5.28 10.93
CA ASP A 17 -5.46 5.08 12.26
C ASP A 17 -5.53 3.57 12.51
N GLY A 18 -4.39 3.01 12.89
CA GLY A 18 -4.16 1.57 12.99
C GLY A 18 -4.96 0.95 14.14
N GLY A 19 -6.12 0.40 13.81
CA GLY A 19 -6.79 -0.60 14.63
C GLY A 19 -5.97 -1.89 14.68
N GLY A 20 -5.16 -2.05 15.73
CA GLY A 20 -4.80 -3.33 16.34
C GLY A 20 -4.21 -4.45 15.46
N ARG A 21 -2.89 -4.61 15.57
CA ARG A 21 -2.14 -5.84 15.20
C ARG A 21 -2.90 -7.12 15.55
N SER A 22 -3.18 -7.97 14.56
CA SER A 22 -3.42 -9.40 14.78
C SER A 22 -2.45 -10.23 13.95
N VAL A 23 -1.37 -10.63 14.61
CA VAL A 23 -0.56 -11.79 14.22
C VAL A 23 -1.31 -13.04 14.66
N GLY A 24 -1.86 -13.79 13.71
CA GLY A 24 -2.47 -15.07 13.99
C GLY A 24 -3.39 -15.51 12.86
N ALA A 25 -3.08 -16.68 12.30
CA ALA A 25 -4.06 -17.45 11.55
C ALA A 25 -5.32 -17.69 12.41
N ASP A 26 -6.43 -17.99 11.74
CA ASP A 26 -7.68 -18.50 12.31
C ASP A 26 -8.43 -17.64 13.35
N SER A 27 -9.31 -16.73 12.88
CA SER A 27 -10.48 -16.33 13.69
C SER A 27 -11.65 -15.82 12.84
N TRP A 28 -12.22 -16.71 12.02
CA TRP A 28 -13.61 -16.55 11.56
C TRP A 28 -14.54 -17.03 12.68
N LEU A 29 -15.61 -16.28 12.97
CA LEU A 29 -16.64 -16.48 14.02
C LEU A 29 -16.23 -15.82 15.36
N PHE A 30 -16.91 -14.82 15.91
CA PHE A 30 -18.34 -14.60 16.09
C PHE A 30 -18.66 -13.10 16.14
N GLY A 31 -19.84 -12.72 15.65
CA GLY A 31 -20.39 -11.37 15.84
C GLY A 31 -20.82 -11.11 17.29
N ASP A 32 -20.59 -9.88 17.76
CA ASP A 32 -21.31 -9.30 18.90
C ASP A 32 -22.17 -8.13 18.38
N VAL A 33 -23.45 -8.19 18.72
CA VAL A 33 -24.51 -7.30 18.24
C VAL A 33 -24.57 -6.12 19.21
N GLY A 34 -23.95 -4.99 18.88
CA GLY A 34 -24.03 -3.86 19.80
C GLY A 34 -23.38 -2.52 19.47
N ASP A 35 -22.63 -2.36 18.38
CA ASP A 35 -21.98 -1.08 18.08
C ASP A 35 -22.36 -0.51 16.70
N PRO A 36 -23.11 0.61 16.63
CA PRO A 36 -23.33 1.33 15.37
C PRO A 36 -22.09 2.12 14.91
N GLY A 37 -20.97 2.05 15.64
CA GLY A 37 -19.66 2.62 15.29
C GLY A 37 -18.74 1.68 14.50
N ALA A 38 -19.05 0.39 14.41
CA ALA A 38 -18.45 -0.51 13.44
C ALA A 38 -19.06 -0.24 12.06
N ALA A 39 -18.81 0.96 11.53
CA ALA A 39 -18.85 1.18 10.10
C ALA A 39 -17.89 0.14 9.52
N LEU A 40 -18.51 -0.89 8.97
CA LEU A 40 -17.99 -1.83 8.00
C LEU A 40 -16.83 -1.15 7.27
N SER A 41 -15.59 -1.44 7.68
CA SER A 41 -14.54 -1.59 6.68
C SER A 41 -15.01 -2.81 5.90
N SER A 42 -15.94 -2.58 4.97
CA SER A 42 -16.06 -3.48 3.85
C SER A 42 -14.70 -3.37 3.20
N VAL A 43 -13.79 -4.27 3.59
CA VAL A 43 -12.91 -4.89 2.61
C VAL A 43 -13.90 -5.41 1.58
N VAL A 44 -14.18 -4.56 0.59
CA VAL A 44 -14.75 -5.03 -0.64
C VAL A 44 -13.63 -5.91 -1.15
N ASP A 45 -13.80 -7.23 -1.08
CA ASP A 45 -12.85 -8.15 -1.70
C ASP A 45 -12.76 -7.72 -3.16
N ASP A 46 -11.64 -7.10 -3.52
CA ASP A 46 -11.34 -6.83 -4.91
C ASP A 46 -10.94 -8.18 -5.54
N PRO A 47 -11.74 -8.72 -6.47
CA PRO A 47 -11.47 -10.03 -7.05
C PRO A 47 -10.22 -10.04 -7.94
N ASP A 48 -9.77 -8.88 -8.41
CA ASP A 48 -8.71 -8.71 -9.41
C ASP A 48 -7.42 -8.12 -8.81
N PHE A 49 -7.45 -7.73 -7.53
CA PHE A 49 -6.24 -7.44 -6.75
C PHE A 49 -5.34 -8.67 -6.61
N ILE A 50 -4.11 -8.54 -7.10
CA ILE A 50 -3.08 -9.57 -7.01
C ILE A 50 -1.94 -9.11 -6.13
N SER A 51 -1.40 -10.03 -5.32
CA SER A 51 -0.20 -9.76 -4.53
C SER A 51 0.70 -10.98 -4.38
N HIS A 52 1.98 -10.70 -4.25
CA HIS A 52 3.02 -11.68 -4.02
C HIS A 52 3.97 -11.18 -2.91
N THR A 53 4.11 -11.97 -1.85
CA THR A 53 5.01 -11.64 -0.74
C THR A 53 6.15 -12.64 -0.67
N THR A 54 7.38 -12.13 -0.69
CA THR A 54 8.60 -12.91 -0.41
C THR A 54 9.18 -12.50 0.95
N ASP A 55 9.44 -13.49 1.81
CA ASP A 55 10.10 -13.31 3.10
C ASP A 55 11.60 -13.68 3.02
N PHE A 56 12.46 -12.72 3.36
CA PHE A 56 13.92 -12.88 3.40
C PHE A 56 14.46 -13.02 4.83
N GLY A 57 13.57 -13.17 5.83
CA GLY A 57 13.86 -13.33 7.25
C GLY A 57 14.08 -12.01 8.00
N LEU A 58 14.87 -11.09 7.45
CA LEU A 58 15.09 -9.75 8.05
C LEU A 58 14.10 -8.70 7.55
N PHE A 59 13.47 -8.96 6.41
CA PHE A 59 12.49 -8.10 5.77
C PHE A 59 11.59 -8.94 4.87
N THR A 60 10.40 -8.44 4.61
CA THR A 60 9.48 -8.94 3.59
C THR A 60 9.38 -7.94 2.46
N LEU A 61 9.19 -8.45 1.25
CA LEU A 61 8.88 -7.65 0.07
C LEU A 61 7.53 -8.13 -0.46
N THR A 62 6.55 -7.25 -0.49
CA THR A 62 5.25 -7.51 -1.12
C THR A 62 5.15 -6.68 -2.39
N SER A 63 4.96 -7.34 -3.52
CA SER A 63 4.53 -6.71 -4.76
C SER A 63 3.02 -6.90 -4.88
N ALA A 64 2.30 -5.85 -5.23
CA ALA A 64 0.87 -5.92 -5.46
C ALA A 64 0.46 -5.09 -6.67
N GLY A 65 -0.69 -5.40 -7.25
CA GLY A 65 -1.26 -4.61 -8.31
C GLY A 65 -2.74 -4.90 -8.53
N ASP A 66 -3.40 -3.92 -9.14
CA ASP A 66 -4.79 -3.99 -9.56
C ASP A 66 -4.90 -3.53 -11.03
N PRO A 67 -5.30 -4.41 -11.96
CA PRO A 67 -5.45 -4.06 -13.36
C PRO A 67 -6.65 -3.16 -13.65
N ASP A 68 -7.68 -3.14 -12.80
CA ASP A 68 -8.94 -2.42 -13.04
C ASP A 68 -8.92 -1.00 -12.44
N ASP A 69 -8.06 -0.73 -11.44
CA ASP A 69 -7.93 0.59 -10.80
C ASP A 69 -6.72 1.41 -11.27
N ASP A 70 -6.83 1.98 -12.48
CA ASP A 70 -5.80 2.86 -13.06
C ASP A 70 -4.40 2.23 -13.21
N ASN A 71 -4.32 0.88 -13.27
CA ASN A 71 -3.09 0.10 -13.17
C ASN A 71 -2.39 0.36 -11.83
N TYR A 72 -3.13 0.18 -10.73
CA TYR A 72 -2.54 0.27 -9.41
C TYR A 72 -1.39 -0.72 -9.30
N VAL A 73 -0.27 -0.24 -8.76
CA VAL A 73 0.87 -1.08 -8.41
C VAL A 73 1.44 -0.60 -7.10
N ALA A 74 1.88 -1.55 -6.29
CA ALA A 74 2.53 -1.25 -5.04
C ALA A 74 3.68 -2.19 -4.75
N VAL A 75 4.68 -1.63 -4.06
CA VAL A 75 5.80 -2.38 -3.49
C VAL A 75 5.92 -2.00 -2.02
N VAL A 76 5.79 -2.98 -1.15
CA VAL A 76 5.94 -2.84 0.29
C VAL A 76 7.21 -3.53 0.73
N LEU A 77 8.19 -2.75 1.18
CA LEU A 77 9.36 -3.26 1.89
C LEU A 77 9.12 -3.10 3.39
N GLN A 78 8.93 -4.21 4.08
CA GLN A 78 8.69 -4.19 5.53
C GLN A 78 9.86 -4.79 6.28
N THR A 79 10.34 -4.08 7.29
CA THR A 79 11.42 -4.49 8.18
C THR A 79 10.97 -4.34 9.64
N ALA A 80 11.79 -4.79 10.59
CA ALA A 80 11.54 -4.52 12.01
C ALA A 80 11.67 -3.02 12.38
N LEU A 81 12.29 -2.20 11.52
CA LEU A 81 12.62 -0.80 11.83
C LEU A 81 11.76 0.21 11.08
N PHE A 82 11.18 -0.18 9.95
CA PHE A 82 10.34 0.67 9.11
C PHE A 82 9.55 -0.16 8.09
N THR A 83 8.52 0.46 7.52
CA THR A 83 7.80 0.01 6.33
C THR A 83 7.91 1.10 5.27
N ASP A 84 8.36 0.74 4.07
CA ASP A 84 8.43 1.63 2.90
C ASP A 84 7.40 1.13 1.89
N ILE A 85 6.47 2.00 1.51
CA ILE A 85 5.30 1.69 0.68
C ILE A 85 5.36 2.60 -0.54
N LEU A 86 5.72 2.04 -1.68
CA LEU A 86 5.71 2.73 -2.96
C LEU A 86 4.43 2.35 -3.71
N THR A 87 3.53 3.30 -3.94
CA THR A 87 2.31 3.09 -4.72
C THR A 87 2.33 3.92 -6.00
N SER A 88 1.65 3.41 -7.03
CA SER A 88 1.28 4.18 -8.21
C SER A 88 -0.11 3.77 -8.67
N GLY A 89 -0.88 4.71 -9.21
CA GLY A 89 -2.31 4.49 -9.44
C GLY A 89 -3.12 4.68 -8.15
N THR A 90 -4.32 4.12 -8.08
CA THR A 90 -5.20 4.23 -6.90
C THR A 90 -5.80 2.87 -6.56
N ASP A 91 -5.87 2.51 -5.28
CA ASP A 91 -6.56 1.33 -4.76
C ASP A 91 -7.52 1.82 -3.65
N PRO A 92 -8.73 2.28 -3.99
CA PRO A 92 -9.66 2.86 -3.01
C PRO A 92 -10.09 1.89 -1.90
N GLU A 93 -9.91 0.59 -2.10
CA GLU A 93 -10.29 -0.51 -1.21
C GLU A 93 -9.30 -0.73 -0.06
N ASP A 94 -8.11 -0.11 -0.09
CA ASP A 94 -7.02 -0.31 0.90
C ASP A 94 -6.66 -1.79 1.04
N ASN A 95 -6.50 -2.48 -0.09
CA ASN A 95 -6.24 -3.93 -0.13
C ASN A 95 -4.91 -4.32 0.55
N LEU A 96 -3.94 -3.40 0.66
CA LEU A 96 -2.71 -3.63 1.43
C LEU A 96 -2.86 -3.45 2.95
N GLY A 97 -3.91 -2.78 3.44
CA GLY A 97 -4.20 -2.62 4.86
C GLY A 97 -3.29 -1.66 5.63
N PHE A 98 -2.54 -0.78 4.95
CA PHE A 98 -1.76 0.31 5.52
C PHE A 98 -2.50 1.66 5.49
N GLY A 99 -3.82 1.65 5.34
CA GLY A 99 -4.63 2.87 5.35
C GLY A 99 -4.32 3.75 4.15
N ALA A 100 -4.22 5.06 4.40
CA ALA A 100 -4.02 6.02 3.32
C ALA A 100 -2.67 5.88 2.58
N ALA A 101 -1.71 5.14 3.13
CA ALA A 101 -0.47 4.80 2.43
C ALA A 101 -0.68 3.72 1.34
N SER A 102 -1.69 2.86 1.49
CA SER A 102 -2.05 1.83 0.51
C SER A 102 -2.81 2.40 -0.68
N ILE A 103 -3.63 3.43 -0.45
CA ILE A 103 -4.60 3.88 -1.46
C ILE A 103 -3.90 4.47 -2.69
N GLY A 104 -2.72 5.08 -2.55
CA GLY A 104 -2.06 5.77 -3.66
C GLY A 104 -2.80 7.02 -4.12
N VAL A 105 -2.36 7.58 -5.25
CA VAL A 105 -2.92 8.81 -5.85
C VAL A 105 -2.89 8.69 -7.37
N ALA A 106 -4.05 8.78 -8.01
CA ALA A 106 -4.18 8.79 -9.47
C ALA A 106 -3.27 9.84 -10.13
N GLY A 107 -2.47 9.40 -11.10
CA GLY A 107 -1.53 10.27 -11.82
C GLY A 107 -0.21 10.52 -11.09
N GLU A 108 0.00 9.95 -9.90
CA GLU A 108 1.24 10.09 -9.13
C GLU A 108 1.85 8.73 -8.78
N THR A 109 3.12 8.77 -8.43
CA THR A 109 3.82 7.69 -7.75
C THR A 109 4.20 8.21 -6.38
N VAL A 110 3.69 7.59 -5.33
CA VAL A 110 3.83 8.05 -3.94
C VAL A 110 4.69 7.05 -3.20
N ASN A 111 5.73 7.54 -2.52
CA ASN A 111 6.46 6.71 -1.56
C ASN A 111 6.19 7.20 -0.14
N THR A 112 5.73 6.30 0.73
CA THR A 112 5.42 6.54 2.13
C THR A 112 6.27 5.65 3.02
N PHE A 113 7.03 6.29 3.91
CA PHE A 113 7.88 5.64 4.89
C PHE A 113 7.24 5.75 6.28
N ILE A 114 7.08 4.61 6.96
CA ILE A 114 6.45 4.49 8.28
C ILE A 114 7.43 3.85 9.25
N VAL A 115 7.70 4.50 10.38
CA VAL A 115 8.57 4.00 11.45
C VAL A 115 7.70 3.54 12.63
N PRO A 116 7.74 2.25 12.99
CA PRO A 116 7.03 1.72 14.14
C PRO A 116 7.34 2.53 15.41
N ASP A 117 6.28 2.84 16.15
CA ASP A 117 6.31 3.53 17.44
C ASP A 117 6.93 4.95 17.42
N ASN A 118 7.22 5.53 16.25
CA ASN A 118 7.82 6.88 16.12
C ASN A 118 7.26 7.66 14.90
N PRO A 119 5.99 8.11 14.95
CA PRO A 119 5.32 8.78 13.83
C PRO A 119 5.98 10.12 13.41
N ASP A 120 6.79 10.72 14.28
CA ASP A 120 7.57 11.93 13.95
C ASP A 120 8.64 11.68 12.86
N LEU A 121 8.96 10.41 12.58
CA LEU A 121 9.92 9.99 11.56
C LEU A 121 9.26 9.51 10.27
N ASP A 122 7.94 9.44 10.24
CA ASP A 122 7.18 9.07 9.06
C ASP A 122 7.25 10.20 8.02
N PHE A 123 7.41 9.86 6.75
CA PHE A 123 7.44 10.86 5.69
C PHE A 123 6.83 10.31 4.40
N THR A 124 6.41 11.23 3.53
CA THR A 124 5.90 10.89 2.20
C THR A 124 6.41 11.87 1.18
N PHE A 125 6.74 11.37 -0.01
CA PHE A 125 6.99 12.19 -1.18
C PHE A 125 6.27 11.62 -2.39
N SER A 126 5.92 12.49 -3.34
CA SER A 126 5.30 12.07 -4.59
C SER A 126 6.06 12.55 -5.82
N LEU A 127 5.97 11.73 -6.86
CA LEU A 127 6.38 12.04 -8.22
C LEU A 127 5.11 12.32 -9.04
N PRO A 128 5.07 13.39 -9.84
CA PRO A 128 3.85 13.83 -10.55
C PRO A 128 3.63 13.04 -11.86
N PHE A 129 3.74 11.72 -11.79
CA PHE A 129 3.42 10.80 -12.87
C PHE A 129 3.15 9.40 -12.30
N THR A 130 2.24 8.67 -12.94
CA THR A 130 2.05 7.23 -12.72
C THR A 130 3.24 6.44 -13.28
N ASP A 131 3.57 5.31 -12.67
CA ASP A 131 4.59 4.39 -13.14
C ASP A 131 4.28 3.96 -14.60
N PRO A 132 5.13 4.31 -15.58
CA PRO A 132 4.92 3.93 -16.97
C PRO A 132 5.06 2.41 -17.21
N PHE A 133 5.52 1.65 -16.22
CA PHE A 133 5.69 0.20 -16.27
C PHE A 133 4.65 -0.57 -15.43
N ALA A 134 3.64 0.10 -14.88
CA ALA A 134 2.63 -0.53 -14.01
C ALA A 134 2.03 -1.82 -14.61
N ALA A 135 1.56 -1.79 -15.86
CA ALA A 135 1.02 -2.97 -16.53
C ALA A 135 2.03 -4.12 -16.66
N LEU A 136 3.30 -3.83 -16.96
CA LEU A 136 4.35 -4.85 -17.00
C LEU A 136 4.60 -5.43 -15.60
N PHE A 137 4.55 -4.60 -14.56
CA PHE A 137 4.75 -5.04 -13.19
C PHE A 137 3.63 -5.99 -12.74
N ILE A 138 2.37 -5.65 -13.06
CA ILE A 138 1.20 -6.52 -12.85
C ILE A 138 1.42 -7.88 -13.52
N ASP A 139 1.79 -7.91 -14.80
CA ASP A 139 2.10 -9.16 -15.52
C ASP A 139 3.19 -10.00 -14.80
N LEU A 140 4.21 -9.35 -14.23
CA LEU A 140 5.28 -10.04 -13.51
C LEU A 140 4.79 -10.62 -12.15
N ILE A 141 3.88 -9.95 -11.46
CA ILE A 141 3.23 -10.45 -10.24
C ILE A 141 2.39 -11.68 -10.57
N GLU A 142 1.57 -11.63 -11.63
CA GLU A 142 0.76 -12.78 -12.07
C GLU A 142 1.62 -14.01 -12.40
N LEU A 143 2.81 -13.77 -12.96
CA LEU A 143 3.79 -14.82 -13.27
C LEU A 143 4.58 -15.29 -12.04
N GLY A 144 4.41 -14.65 -10.87
CA GLY A 144 5.13 -14.95 -9.63
C GLY A 144 6.64 -14.69 -9.74
N LEU A 145 7.04 -13.71 -10.57
CA LEU A 145 8.43 -13.33 -10.77
C LEU A 145 8.87 -12.17 -9.86
N VAL A 146 7.89 -11.43 -9.32
CA VAL A 146 8.06 -10.34 -8.36
C VAL A 146 6.97 -10.39 -7.32
#